data_AF-A0A959QSF1-F1
#
_entry.id   AF-A0A959QSF1-F1
#
_cell.length_a   1.000
_cell.length_b   1.000
_cell.length_c   1.000
_cell.angle_alpha   90.00
_cell.angle_beta   90.00
_cell.angle_gamma   90.00
#
_symmetry.space_group_name_H-M   'P 1'
#
loop_
_entity.id
_entity.type
_entity.pdbx_description
1 polymer ?
#
loop_
_entity_poly.entity_id
_entity_poly.type
_entity_poly.pdbx_seq_one_letter_code
_entity_poly.pdbx_strand_id
1 'polypeptide(L)'
;RSAATIIGGMQQKLTRKAAAEFSFFLAVPTMFAATAKKMLDFYQDGHTITSHEIGLLTVGNLVGFVVAIIAIKSFISFVTKRGFFVFGIYRIIVGGIILALLWSGHSLEVI
;
A
#
# COMPACT_ATOMS: atom_id res chain seq x y z
N ARG A 1 -2.30 2.46 5.27
CA ARG A 1 -3.29 1.46 5.70
C ARG A 1 -2.72 0.37 6.64
N SER A 2 -1.82 -0.52 6.16
CA SER A 2 -1.50 -1.76 6.89
C SER A 2 -0.95 -1.55 8.32
N ALA A 3 -0.02 -0.60 8.52
CA ALA A 3 0.50 -0.33 9.87
C ALA A 3 -0.59 0.07 10.89
N ALA A 4 -1.57 0.90 10.49
CA ALA A 4 -2.64 1.35 11.38
C ALA A 4 -3.53 0.20 11.84
N THR A 5 -3.90 -0.71 10.91
CA THR A 5 -4.73 -1.88 11.21
C THR A 5 -3.98 -2.95 12.00
N ILE A 6 -2.68 -3.15 11.73
CA ILE A 6 -1.87 -4.11 12.48
C ILE A 6 -1.62 -3.62 13.92
N ILE A 7 -1.21 -2.35 14.08
CA ILE A 7 -0.97 -1.78 15.42
C ILE A 7 -2.27 -1.71 16.21
N GLY A 8 -3.38 -1.31 15.58
CA GLY A 8 -4.71 -1.36 16.19
C GLY A 8 -5.11 -2.78 16.60
N GLY A 9 -4.85 -3.78 15.75
CA GLY A 9 -5.07 -5.18 16.09
C GLY A 9 -4.23 -5.66 17.28
N MET A 10 -2.97 -5.24 17.36
CA MET A 10 -2.10 -5.56 18.50
C MET A 10 -2.58 -4.90 19.80
N GLN A 11 -3.14 -3.68 19.74
CA GLN A 11 -3.79 -3.05 20.90
C GLN A 11 -4.99 -3.86 21.40
N GLN A 12 -5.71 -4.54 20.48
CA GLN A 12 -6.76 -5.51 20.80
C GLN A 12 -6.23 -6.91 21.19
N LYS A 13 -4.94 -7.01 21.58
CA LYS A 13 -4.26 -8.24 22.02
C LYS A 13 -4.09 -9.32 20.94
N LEU A 14 -4.25 -8.99 19.65
CA LEU A 14 -3.88 -9.91 18.58
C LEU A 14 -2.36 -10.09 18.53
N THR A 15 -1.91 -11.31 18.22
CA THR A 15 -0.50 -11.54 17.95
C THR A 15 -0.07 -10.77 16.69
N ARG A 16 1.21 -10.42 16.59
CA ARG A 16 1.76 -9.71 15.41
C ARG A 16 1.40 -10.39 14.09
N LYS A 17 1.47 -11.73 14.08
CA LYS A 17 1.12 -12.55 12.92
C LYS A 17 -0.38 -12.47 12.60
N ALA A 18 -1.25 -12.70 13.58
CA ALA A 18 -2.69 -12.64 13.38
C ALA A 18 -3.18 -11.24 12.95
N ALA A 19 -2.62 -10.18 13.56
CA ALA A 19 -2.93 -8.80 13.18
C ALA A 19 -2.46 -8.48 11.75
N ALA A 20 -1.30 -8.99 11.32
CA ALA A 20 -0.82 -8.86 9.95
C ALA A 20 -1.71 -9.59 8.95
N GLU A 21 -2.05 -10.85 9.21
CA GLU A 21 -2.95 -11.64 8.36
C GLU A 21 -4.32 -10.98 8.25
N PHE A 22 -4.90 -10.55 9.37
CA PHE A 22 -6.16 -9.80 9.37
C PHE A 22 -6.08 -8.50 8.54
N SER A 23 -4.99 -7.72 8.68
CA SER A 23 -4.78 -6.50 7.89
C SER A 23 -4.71 -6.78 6.38
N PHE A 24 -4.10 -7.89 5.96
CA PHE A 24 -4.07 -8.30 4.56
C PHE A 24 -5.43 -8.83 4.09
N PHE A 25 -6.16 -9.58 4.90
CA PHE A 25 -7.51 -10.01 4.53
C PHE A 25 -8.47 -8.82 4.38
N LEU A 26 -8.45 -7.89 5.34
CA LEU A 26 -9.24 -6.66 5.28
C LEU A 26 -8.88 -5.77 4.08
N ALA A 27 -7.64 -5.87 3.59
CA ALA A 27 -7.19 -5.13 2.41
C ALA A 27 -7.96 -5.49 1.14
N VAL A 28 -8.39 -6.75 1.00
CA VAL A 28 -9.03 -7.25 -0.23
C VAL A 28 -10.33 -6.50 -0.52
N PRO A 29 -11.35 -6.50 0.37
CA PRO A 29 -12.60 -5.79 0.10
C PRO A 29 -12.40 -4.26 0.09
N THR A 30 -11.52 -3.74 0.95
CA THR A 30 -11.34 -2.28 1.07
C THR A 30 -10.63 -1.67 -0.14
N MET A 31 -9.58 -2.31 -0.67
CA MET A 31 -8.92 -1.84 -1.89
C MET A 31 -9.79 -2.08 -3.10
N PHE A 32 -10.48 -3.22 -3.18
CA PHE A 32 -11.39 -3.48 -4.29
C PHE A 32 -12.46 -2.39 -4.38
N ALA A 33 -13.10 -2.06 -3.26
CA ALA A 33 -14.07 -0.96 -3.18
C ALA A 33 -13.45 0.40 -3.55
N ALA A 34 -12.26 0.71 -3.04
CA ALA A 34 -11.56 1.96 -3.34
C ALA A 34 -11.18 2.06 -4.83
N THR A 35 -10.71 0.98 -5.44
CA THR A 35 -10.37 0.92 -6.87
C THR A 35 -11.62 1.03 -7.74
N ALA A 36 -12.70 0.33 -7.39
CA ALA A 36 -13.97 0.42 -8.11
C ALA A 36 -14.53 1.84 -8.06
N LYS A 37 -14.51 2.49 -6.89
CA LYS A 37 -14.88 3.90 -6.75
C LYS A 37 -13.99 4.78 -7.63
N LYS A 38 -12.67 4.62 -7.55
CA LYS A 38 -11.73 5.43 -8.33
C LYS A 38 -11.92 5.27 -9.84
N MET A 39 -12.29 4.06 -10.29
CA MET A 39 -12.60 3.80 -11.70
C MET A 39 -13.93 4.43 -12.12
N LEU A 40 -14.93 4.48 -11.24
CA LEU A 40 -16.17 5.20 -11.47
C LEU A 40 -15.92 6.71 -11.57
N ASP A 41 -15.18 7.29 -10.62
CA ASP A 41 -14.81 8.70 -10.61
C ASP A 41 -14.06 9.07 -11.90
N PHE A 42 -13.09 8.24 -12.32
CA PHE A 42 -12.33 8.42 -13.56
C PHE A 42 -13.22 8.48 -14.82
N TYR A 43 -14.25 7.63 -14.88
CA TYR A 43 -15.21 7.65 -15.99
C TYR A 43 -16.16 8.87 -15.91
N GLN A 44 -16.55 9.29 -14.71
CA GLN A 44 -17.38 10.48 -14.49
C GLN A 44 -16.65 11.77 -14.87
N ASP A 45 -15.34 11.83 -14.68
CA ASP A 45 -14.47 12.94 -15.10
C ASP A 45 -14.25 12.98 -16.62
N GLY A 46 -14.86 12.06 -17.38
CA GLY A 46 -14.82 12.02 -18.85
C GLY A 46 -13.56 11.39 -19.44
N HIS A 47 -12.73 10.77 -18.61
CA HIS A 47 -11.54 10.07 -19.10
C HIS A 47 -11.91 8.71 -19.72
N THR A 48 -11.16 8.32 -20.76
CA THR A 48 -11.32 7.03 -21.43
C THR A 48 -10.05 6.22 -21.31
N ILE A 49 -10.19 4.91 -21.16
CA ILE A 49 -9.05 3.99 -21.13
C ILE A 49 -8.81 3.48 -22.55
N THR A 50 -7.66 3.86 -23.11
CA THR A 50 -7.18 3.43 -24.42
C THR A 50 -6.66 1.98 -24.36
N SER A 51 -6.57 1.32 -25.52
CA SER A 51 -6.03 -0.04 -25.63
C SER A 51 -4.58 -0.16 -25.13
N HIS A 52 -3.79 0.92 -25.22
CA HIS A 52 -2.43 0.95 -24.70
C HIS A 52 -2.40 0.94 -23.17
N GLU A 53 -3.25 1.74 -22.52
CA GLU A 53 -3.36 1.79 -21.06
C GLU A 53 -3.88 0.47 -20.48
N ILE A 54 -4.79 -0.22 -21.17
CA ILE A 54 -5.22 -1.58 -20.79
C ILE A 54 -4.01 -2.54 -20.78
N GLY A 55 -3.14 -2.45 -21.78
CA GLY A 55 -1.92 -3.24 -21.84
C GLY A 55 -0.99 -2.95 -20.66
N LEU A 56 -0.74 -1.67 -20.36
CA LEU A 56 0.08 -1.23 -19.22
C LEU A 56 -0.51 -1.69 -17.87
N LEU A 57 -1.81 -1.50 -17.66
CA LEU A 57 -2.51 -1.92 -16.45
C LEU A 57 -2.44 -3.44 -16.26
N THR A 58 -2.56 -4.20 -17.35
CA THR A 58 -2.49 -5.67 -17.30
C THR A 58 -1.10 -6.14 -16.89
N VAL A 59 -0.04 -5.61 -17.52
CA VAL A 59 1.35 -5.96 -17.18
C VAL A 59 1.67 -5.52 -15.76
N GLY A 60 1.30 -4.30 -15.38
CA GLY A 60 1.48 -3.77 -14.03
C GLY A 60 0.77 -4.60 -12.96
N ASN A 61 -0.46 -5.06 -13.25
CA ASN A 61 -1.20 -5.96 -12.36
C ASN A 61 -0.48 -7.31 -12.23
N LEU A 62 -0.03 -7.90 -13.34
CA LEU A 62 0.66 -9.19 -13.31
C LEU A 62 1.96 -9.13 -12.50
N VAL A 63 2.79 -8.12 -12.76
CA VAL A 63 4.05 -7.89 -12.02
C VAL A 63 3.75 -7.59 -10.56
N GLY A 64 2.80 -6.69 -10.29
CA GLY A 64 2.37 -6.33 -8.95
C GLY A 64 1.84 -7.53 -8.16
N PHE A 65 1.09 -8.42 -8.79
CA PHE A 65 0.55 -9.65 -8.19
C PHE A 65 1.66 -10.59 -7.75
N VAL A 66 2.63 -10.87 -8.63
CA VAL A 66 3.77 -11.74 -8.31
C VAL A 66 4.61 -11.13 -7.18
N VAL A 67 4.94 -9.84 -7.28
CA VAL A 67 5.70 -9.13 -6.25
C VAL A 67 4.94 -9.11 -4.93
N ALA A 68 3.63 -8.91 -4.95
CA ALA A 68 2.80 -8.89 -3.74
C ALA A 68 2.83 -10.23 -2.99
N ILE A 69 2.73 -11.37 -3.68
CA ILE A 69 2.80 -12.70 -3.04
C ILE A 69 4.15 -12.88 -2.34
N ILE A 70 5.25 -12.55 -3.02
CA ILE A 70 6.61 -12.66 -2.48
C ILE A 70 6.77 -11.70 -1.28
N ALA A 71 6.28 -10.47 -1.42
CA ALA A 71 6.37 -9.43 -0.40
C ALA A 71 5.57 -9.80 0.85
N ILE A 72 4.33 -10.31 0.72
CA ILE A 72 3.48 -10.68 1.86
C ILE A 72 4.16 -11.78 2.69
N LYS A 73 4.65 -12.85 2.04
CA LYS A 73 5.32 -13.97 2.73
C LYS A 73 6.58 -13.50 3.45
N SER A 74 7.39 -12.69 2.77
CA SER A 74 8.63 -12.13 3.33
C SER A 74 8.35 -11.17 4.49
N PHE A 75 7.35 -10.31 4.33
CA PHE A 75 6.95 -9.32 5.33
C PHE A 75 6.44 -9.96 6.61
N ILE A 76 5.50 -10.92 6.53
CA ILE A 76 4.96 -11.60 7.70
C ILE A 76 6.09 -12.32 8.46
N SER A 77 6.98 -13.02 7.74
CA SER A 77 8.14 -13.70 8.34
C SER A 77 9.09 -12.72 9.02
N PHE A 78 9.41 -11.60 8.38
CA PHE A 78 10.31 -10.58 8.91
C PHE A 78 9.73 -9.93 10.18
N VAL A 79 8.48 -9.46 10.12
CA VAL A 79 7.88 -8.68 11.20
C VAL A 79 7.58 -9.54 12.43
N THR A 80 7.32 -10.83 12.22
CA THR A 80 7.17 -11.80 13.31
C THR A 80 8.48 -12.00 14.07
N LYS A 81 9.63 -11.95 13.38
CA LYS A 81 10.97 -12.15 13.98
C LYS A 81 11.61 -10.88 14.55
N ARG A 82 11.61 -9.78 13.80
CA ARG A 82 12.35 -8.54 14.11
C ARG A 82 11.46 -7.39 14.60
N GLY A 83 10.13 -7.53 14.53
CA GLY A 83 9.19 -6.47 14.88
C GLY A 83 9.15 -5.33 13.86
N PHE A 84 8.52 -4.21 14.26
CA PHE A 84 8.24 -3.07 13.37
C PHE A 84 9.28 -1.94 13.43
N PHE A 85 10.30 -2.04 14.28
CA PHE A 85 11.22 -0.94 14.56
C PHE A 85 11.92 -0.40 13.30
N VAL A 86 12.44 -1.29 12.45
CA VAL A 86 13.10 -0.92 11.18
C VAL A 86 12.14 -0.18 10.25
N PHE A 87 10.88 -0.59 10.18
CA PHE A 87 9.85 0.09 9.38
C PHE A 87 9.49 1.47 9.94
N GLY A 88 9.57 1.64 11.27
CA GLY A 88 9.41 2.93 11.92
C GLY A 88 10.49 3.92 11.50
N ILE A 89 11.77 3.54 11.63
CA ILE A 89 12.90 4.38 11.21
C ILE A 89 12.82 4.70 9.72
N TYR A 90 12.57 3.70 8.87
CA TYR A 90 12.39 3.89 7.44
C TYR A 90 11.35 4.98 7.13
N ARG A 91 10.20 4.96 7.82
CA ARG A 91 9.14 5.96 7.62
C ARG A 91 9.53 7.37 8.09
N ILE A 92 10.24 7.50 9.20
CA ILE A 92 10.70 8.80 9.69
C ILE A 92 11.69 9.42 8.69
N ILE A 93 12.63 8.62 8.17
CA ILE A 93 13.60 9.08 7.17
C ILE A 93 12.89 9.51 5.88
N VAL A 94 12.04 8.64 5.32
CA VAL A 94 11.31 8.95 4.07
C VAL A 94 10.40 10.16 4.25
N GLY A 95 9.68 10.24 5.37
CA GLY A 95 8.83 11.40 5.69
C GLY A 95 9.64 12.69 5.80
N GLY A 96 10.81 12.64 6.44
CA GLY A 96 11.74 13.78 6.53
C GLY A 96 12.24 14.24 5.16
N ILE A 97 12.59 13.31 4.27
CA ILE A 97 12.99 13.61 2.89
C ILE A 97 11.84 14.30 2.14
N ILE A 98 10.62 13.77 2.23
CA ILE A 98 9.45 14.37 1.56
C ILE A 98 9.20 15.79 2.07
N LEU A 99 9.28 16.03 3.38
CA LEU A 99 9.13 17.36 3.96
C LEU A 99 10.23 18.32 3.51
N ALA A 100 11.48 17.85 3.42
CA ALA A 100 12.60 18.65 2.93
C ALA A 100 12.43 19.02 1.44
N LEU A 101 11.96 18.09 0.61
CA LEU A 101 11.67 18.35 -0.81
C LEU A 101 10.53 19.36 -0.97
N LEU A 102 9.47 19.22 -0.17
CA LEU A 102 8.36 20.18 -0.14
C LEU A 102 8.86 21.58 0.24
N TRP A 103 9.72 21.67 1.26
CA TRP A 103 10.27 22.96 1.70
C TRP A 103 11.24 23.58 0.70
N SER A 104 11.96 22.75 -0.07
CA SER A 104 12.82 23.17 -1.18
C SER A 104 12.05 23.66 -2.41
N GLY A 105 10.71 23.66 -2.38
CA GLY A 105 9.87 24.15 -3.48
C GLY A 105 9.79 23.22 -4.69
N HIS A 106 10.18 21.95 -4.55
CA HIS A 106 9.91 20.96 -5.60
C HIS A 106 8.41 20.66 -5.66
N SER A 107 7.84 20.70 -6.87
CA SER A 107 6.48 20.23 -7.10
C SER A 107 6.43 18.71 -6.89
N LEU A 108 5.90 18.28 -5.75
CA LEU A 108 5.60 16.89 -5.45
C LEU A 108 4.27 16.46 -6.11
N GLU A 109 4.04 16.93 -7.33
CA GLU A 109 2.94 16.45 -8.15
C GLU A 109 3.31 15.05 -8.63
N VAL A 110 2.64 14.06 -8.05
CA VAL A 110 2.63 12.71 -8.61
C VAL A 110 1.79 12.79 -9.86
N ILE A 111 2.45 12.83 -11.03
CA ILE A 111 1.83 12.73 -12.36
C ILE A 111 0.87 11.54 -12.39
#